data_AF-B9D002-F1
#
_entry.id   AF-B9D002-F1
#
_cell.length_a   1.000
_cell.length_b   1.000
_cell.length_c   1.000
_cell.angle_alpha   90.00
_cell.angle_beta   90.00
_cell.angle_gamma   90.00
#
_symmetry.space_group_name_H-M   'P 1'
#
loop_
_entity.id
_entity.type
_entity.pdbx_description
1 polymer ?
#
loop_
_entity_poly.entity_id
_entity_poly.type
_entity_poly.pdbx_seq_one_letter_code
_entity_poly.pdbx_strand_id
1 'polypeptide(L)'
;MGLAHKLYKIGSLLSDDDVKAMIKSSNFKDSDHITLAIDFKIENGRLLGAPKLSRTSLDTIKTFFTKKIGGTSNSYYLYPNYEYQNEKDLYKKFQAISHTLQNSIVVYANSNNKILANLVFEYLENYKNDELGLKDFKQGDYFLILLINGKSFYELMPEVLQNYLNEFVKPHIEDKKGNAFLKEQIDIVTQEKEPCGYDPNVKFFTMDNYDDKFKEQSINRLPMSKNTAKSVKKGWMYAINNLKFYYKGLEYIIIPSMVNFDEDIFKEMINFLEKSNTLSDEATREESFIRKLNKQIENFEYINSFTLDIFFTEVNVTNLSVKIFATLEDVLPSRIRKVANLMQEDHITDAMKRVQSEDEDIRFVYLKDYFRVTEQFAISTNSIANLKNKILQEKIYLARLLLGYLKISYLEVLKRFEHFREFDGENKSRLKDSIKEWIMYPNTFIENENKILKFLKDINAIRM
;
A
#
# COMPACT_ATOMS: atom_id res chain seq x y z
N MET A 1 -4.19 -2.34 15.71
CA MET A 1 -5.28 -2.93 14.89
C MET A 1 -4.66 -3.61 13.68
N GLY A 2 -5.12 -4.82 13.31
CA GLY A 2 -4.61 -5.53 12.13
C GLY A 2 -5.02 -4.86 10.80
N LEU A 3 -4.29 -5.14 9.73
CA LEU A 3 -4.53 -4.57 8.39
C LEU A 3 -5.96 -4.83 7.87
N ALA A 4 -6.53 -6.01 8.13
CA ALA A 4 -7.91 -6.32 7.74
C ALA A 4 -8.92 -5.34 8.36
N HIS A 5 -8.76 -5.00 9.64
CA HIS A 5 -9.62 -4.03 10.31
C HIS A 5 -9.48 -2.62 9.72
N LYS A 6 -8.25 -2.19 9.39
CA LYS A 6 -7.99 -0.89 8.78
C LYS A 6 -8.63 -0.78 7.38
N LEU A 7 -8.47 -1.82 6.56
CA LEU A 7 -9.09 -1.89 5.24
C LEU A 7 -10.61 -1.97 5.32
N TYR A 8 -11.16 -2.72 6.28
CA TYR A 8 -12.60 -2.74 6.53
C TYR A 8 -13.13 -1.34 6.83
N LYS A 9 -12.46 -0.57 7.71
CA LYS A 9 -12.86 0.80 8.04
C LYS A 9 -12.85 1.74 6.84
N ILE A 10 -11.86 1.64 5.95
CA ILE A 10 -11.88 2.39 4.68
C ILE A 10 -13.07 1.92 3.83
N GLY A 11 -13.17 0.61 3.60
CA GLY A 11 -14.15 0.05 2.68
C GLY A 11 -15.60 0.20 3.11
N SER A 12 -15.89 0.28 4.41
CA SER A 12 -17.23 0.55 4.94
C SER A 12 -17.72 1.96 4.59
N LEU A 13 -16.81 2.89 4.29
CA LEU A 13 -17.14 4.26 3.88
C LEU A 13 -17.38 4.39 2.39
N LEU A 14 -17.10 3.34 1.61
CA LEU A 14 -17.14 3.38 0.16
C LEU A 14 -18.48 2.84 -0.39
N SER A 15 -19.10 3.65 -1.22
CA SER A 15 -20.25 3.27 -2.01
C SER A 15 -19.87 2.32 -3.14
N ASP A 16 -20.88 1.73 -3.77
CA ASP A 16 -20.67 0.94 -4.98
C ASP A 16 -20.25 1.83 -6.17
N ASP A 17 -20.60 3.11 -6.18
CA ASP A 17 -20.18 4.05 -7.22
C ASP A 17 -18.69 4.40 -7.13
N ASP A 18 -18.12 4.45 -5.91
CA ASP A 18 -16.67 4.58 -5.72
C ASP A 18 -15.94 3.38 -6.33
N VAL A 19 -16.48 2.17 -6.14
CA VAL A 19 -15.92 0.96 -6.76
C VAL A 19 -16.01 1.01 -8.28
N LYS A 20 -17.16 1.44 -8.83
CA LYS A 20 -17.34 1.63 -10.27
C LYS A 20 -16.32 2.60 -10.83
N ALA A 21 -16.07 3.73 -10.16
CA ALA A 21 -15.06 4.70 -10.56
C ALA A 21 -13.64 4.10 -10.57
N MET A 22 -13.30 3.31 -9.55
CA MET A 22 -11.97 2.67 -9.44
C MET A 22 -11.70 1.62 -10.52
N ILE A 23 -12.71 0.84 -10.91
CA ILE A 23 -12.58 -0.19 -11.96
C ILE A 23 -12.75 0.37 -13.37
N LYS A 24 -13.37 1.54 -13.53
CA LYS A 24 -13.54 2.17 -14.84
C LYS A 24 -12.17 2.52 -15.42
N SER A 25 -12.01 2.27 -16.72
CA SER A 25 -10.88 2.81 -17.49
C SER A 25 -11.34 4.04 -18.26
N SER A 26 -10.68 5.17 -18.01
CA SER A 26 -10.92 6.44 -18.72
C SER A 26 -9.65 7.08 -19.27
N ASN A 27 -8.48 6.52 -18.95
CA ASN A 27 -7.19 7.06 -19.35
C ASN A 27 -6.67 6.24 -20.54
N PHE A 28 -7.37 6.33 -21.66
CA PHE A 28 -6.86 5.83 -22.94
C PHE A 28 -5.68 6.71 -23.36
N LYS A 29 -4.68 6.15 -24.05
CA LYS A 29 -3.61 7.00 -24.57
C LYS A 29 -4.16 7.89 -25.69
N ASP A 30 -3.68 9.13 -25.76
CA ASP A 30 -3.97 10.01 -26.89
C ASP A 30 -3.32 9.44 -28.15
N SER A 31 -4.11 8.69 -28.92
CA SER A 31 -3.74 8.19 -30.24
C SER A 31 -4.99 7.97 -31.10
N ASP A 32 -4.78 7.98 -32.43
CA ASP A 32 -5.83 7.79 -33.44
C ASP A 32 -6.29 6.33 -33.49
N HIS A 33 -7.04 5.90 -32.47
CA HIS A 33 -7.58 4.54 -32.40
C HIS A 33 -8.58 4.29 -33.52
N ILE A 34 -8.46 3.13 -34.16
CA ILE A 34 -9.48 2.63 -35.07
C ILE A 34 -10.49 1.80 -34.27
N THR A 35 -11.74 2.23 -34.23
CA THR A 35 -12.82 1.48 -33.58
C THR A 35 -13.39 0.43 -34.51
N LEU A 36 -13.24 -0.83 -34.10
CA LEU A 36 -13.73 -2.03 -34.75
C LEU A 36 -14.87 -2.63 -33.93
N ALA A 37 -16.03 -2.77 -34.56
CA ALA A 37 -17.21 -3.41 -33.97
C ALA A 37 -17.50 -4.72 -34.69
N ILE A 38 -17.63 -5.80 -33.91
CA ILE A 38 -18.00 -7.13 -34.39
C ILE A 38 -19.41 -7.42 -33.89
N ASP A 39 -20.38 -7.43 -34.80
CA ASP A 39 -21.80 -7.57 -34.49
C ASP A 39 -22.30 -8.99 -34.77
N PHE A 40 -22.77 -9.64 -33.72
CA PHE A 40 -23.38 -10.97 -33.75
C PHE A 40 -24.89 -10.83 -33.94
N LYS A 41 -25.41 -11.37 -35.04
CA LYS A 41 -26.87 -11.41 -35.27
C LYS A 41 -27.45 -12.69 -34.67
N ILE A 42 -28.25 -12.52 -33.62
CA ILE A 42 -28.87 -13.61 -32.88
C ILE A 42 -30.39 -13.46 -32.94
N GLU A 43 -31.07 -14.51 -33.37
CA GLU A 43 -32.53 -14.57 -33.43
C GLU A 43 -33.00 -15.96 -32.98
N ASN A 44 -34.07 -16.02 -32.19
CA ASN A 44 -34.63 -17.28 -31.67
C ASN A 44 -33.58 -18.19 -30.99
N GLY A 45 -32.63 -17.60 -30.27
CA GLY A 45 -31.58 -18.33 -29.55
C GLY A 45 -30.55 -18.99 -30.46
N ARG A 46 -30.40 -18.53 -31.70
CA ARG A 46 -29.41 -19.04 -32.66
C ARG A 46 -28.66 -17.90 -33.34
N LEU A 47 -27.39 -18.14 -33.63
CA LEU A 47 -26.59 -17.25 -34.45
C LEU A 47 -27.03 -17.38 -35.92
N LEU A 48 -27.34 -16.28 -36.58
CA LEU A 48 -27.87 -16.26 -37.96
C LEU A 48 -26.79 -16.45 -39.05
N GLY A 49 -25.52 -16.46 -38.67
CA GLY A 49 -24.38 -16.64 -39.58
C GLY A 49 -23.09 -16.08 -38.99
N ALA A 50 -22.05 -15.93 -39.82
CA ALA A 50 -20.81 -15.29 -39.40
C ALA A 50 -21.08 -13.84 -38.94
N PRO A 51 -20.47 -13.39 -37.83
CA PRO A 51 -20.62 -12.02 -37.36
C PRO A 51 -20.04 -11.02 -38.38
N LYS A 52 -20.47 -9.77 -38.28
CA LYS A 52 -20.03 -8.70 -39.18
C LYS A 52 -19.04 -7.78 -38.50
N LEU A 53 -17.83 -7.69 -39.06
CA LEU A 53 -16.85 -6.66 -38.69
C LEU A 53 -17.16 -5.35 -39.41
N SER A 54 -17.11 -4.24 -38.67
CA SER A 54 -17.30 -2.89 -39.22
C SER A 54 -16.40 -1.87 -38.52
N ARG A 55 -16.03 -0.82 -39.25
CA ARG A 55 -15.42 0.38 -38.66
C ARG A 55 -16.52 1.34 -38.23
N THR A 56 -16.38 1.92 -37.06
CA THR A 56 -17.38 2.83 -36.48
C THR A 56 -16.71 3.91 -35.63
N SER A 57 -17.50 4.77 -34.98
CA SER A 57 -17.03 5.68 -33.93
C SER A 57 -17.42 5.13 -32.55
N LEU A 58 -16.54 5.33 -31.57
CA LEU A 58 -16.80 4.92 -30.20
C LEU A 58 -18.01 5.65 -29.60
N ASP A 59 -18.23 6.92 -29.99
CA ASP A 59 -19.34 7.76 -29.51
C ASP A 59 -20.72 7.22 -29.89
N THR A 60 -20.77 6.37 -30.93
CA THR A 60 -22.02 5.77 -31.41
C THR A 60 -22.41 4.52 -30.63
N ILE A 61 -21.53 4.00 -29.77
CA ILE A 61 -21.74 2.76 -29.04
C ILE A 61 -21.67 3.04 -27.53
N LYS A 62 -22.73 2.68 -26.81
CA LYS A 62 -22.73 2.76 -25.36
C LYS A 62 -21.81 1.68 -24.78
N THR A 63 -20.60 2.06 -24.37
CA THR A 63 -19.57 1.14 -23.85
C THR A 63 -19.26 1.44 -22.38
N PHE A 64 -18.68 0.45 -21.70
CA PHE A 64 -18.09 0.63 -20.37
C PHE A 64 -16.76 -0.11 -20.34
N PHE A 65 -15.65 0.64 -20.39
CA PHE A 65 -14.31 0.08 -20.29
C PHE A 65 -13.91 -0.07 -18.84
N THR A 66 -13.26 -1.17 -18.53
CA THR A 66 -12.75 -1.46 -17.20
C THR A 66 -11.25 -1.71 -17.25
N LYS A 67 -10.57 -1.50 -16.11
CA LYS A 67 -9.25 -2.09 -15.87
C LYS A 67 -9.40 -3.62 -15.80
N LYS A 68 -8.31 -4.37 -15.97
CA LYS A 68 -8.38 -5.81 -15.72
C LYS A 68 -8.69 -6.07 -14.25
N ILE A 69 -9.64 -6.95 -14.02
CA ILE A 69 -10.10 -7.43 -12.72
C ILE A 69 -9.71 -8.91 -12.56
N GLY A 70 -9.45 -9.36 -11.35
CA GLY A 70 -8.97 -10.73 -11.07
C GLY A 70 -7.46 -10.80 -10.79
N GLY A 71 -6.97 -12.01 -10.45
CA GLY A 71 -5.57 -12.25 -10.09
C GLY A 71 -4.62 -12.39 -11.29
N THR A 72 -3.32 -12.56 -11.03
CA THR A 72 -2.25 -12.58 -12.05
C THR A 72 -2.47 -13.60 -13.18
N SER A 73 -3.05 -14.76 -12.87
CA SER A 73 -3.27 -15.89 -13.81
C SER A 73 -4.68 -15.97 -14.39
N ASN A 74 -5.64 -15.20 -13.85
CA ASN A 74 -7.06 -15.24 -14.26
C ASN A 74 -7.65 -13.83 -14.33
N SER A 75 -6.89 -12.89 -14.92
CA SER A 75 -7.32 -11.50 -15.08
C SER A 75 -8.21 -11.36 -16.32
N TYR A 76 -9.35 -10.70 -16.18
CA TYR A 76 -10.31 -10.47 -17.25
C TYR A 76 -10.87 -9.03 -17.17
N TYR A 77 -11.63 -8.61 -18.17
CA TYR A 77 -12.38 -7.34 -18.12
C TYR A 77 -13.82 -7.60 -17.72
N LEU A 78 -14.51 -6.62 -17.14
CA LEU A 78 -15.92 -6.82 -16.77
C LEU A 78 -16.82 -6.96 -18.02
N TYR A 79 -16.53 -6.18 -19.05
CA TYR A 79 -17.19 -6.25 -20.35
C TYR A 79 -16.15 -6.48 -21.45
N PRO A 80 -16.51 -7.12 -22.57
CA PRO A 80 -15.60 -7.42 -23.68
C PRO A 80 -15.32 -6.19 -24.56
N ASN A 81 -14.94 -5.07 -23.94
CA ASN A 81 -14.53 -3.84 -24.60
C ASN A 81 -13.02 -3.68 -24.38
N TYR A 82 -12.24 -3.66 -25.46
CA TYR A 82 -10.77 -3.66 -25.37
C TYR A 82 -10.17 -2.44 -26.06
N GLU A 83 -9.17 -1.87 -25.40
CA GLU A 83 -8.19 -0.97 -25.98
C GLU A 83 -6.92 -1.78 -26.27
N TYR A 84 -6.42 -1.69 -27.50
CA TYR A 84 -5.15 -2.25 -27.91
C TYR A 84 -4.25 -1.15 -28.45
N GLN A 85 -2.98 -1.23 -28.05
CA GLN A 85 -1.95 -0.24 -28.35
C GLN A 85 -0.85 -0.92 -29.16
N ASN A 86 -0.57 -0.38 -30.35
CA ASN A 86 0.46 -0.83 -31.29
C ASN A 86 0.37 -2.34 -31.59
N GLU A 87 -0.86 -2.86 -31.69
CA GLU A 87 -1.16 -4.28 -31.80
C GLU A 87 -0.99 -4.78 -33.23
N LYS A 88 -0.39 -5.96 -33.38
CA LYS A 88 -0.05 -6.59 -34.66
C LYS A 88 -0.96 -7.77 -35.02
N ASP A 89 -1.63 -8.36 -34.04
CA ASP A 89 -2.36 -9.62 -34.20
C ASP A 89 -3.75 -9.53 -33.58
N LEU A 90 -4.65 -8.82 -34.27
CA LEU A 90 -6.06 -8.72 -33.87
C LEU A 90 -6.78 -10.06 -33.87
N TYR A 91 -6.36 -11.01 -34.72
CA TYR A 91 -6.91 -12.36 -34.77
C TYR A 91 -6.73 -13.07 -33.42
N LYS A 92 -5.51 -13.09 -32.89
CA LYS A 92 -5.22 -13.68 -31.58
C LYS A 92 -5.90 -12.94 -30.44
N LYS A 93 -6.00 -11.61 -30.53
CA LYS A 93 -6.71 -10.79 -29.52
C LYS A 93 -8.20 -11.09 -29.48
N PHE A 94 -8.84 -11.22 -30.64
CA PHE A 94 -10.24 -11.59 -30.75
C PHE A 94 -10.52 -12.95 -30.11
N GLN A 95 -9.69 -13.96 -30.38
CA GLN A 95 -9.81 -15.27 -29.73
C GLN A 95 -9.68 -15.17 -28.20
N ALA A 96 -8.77 -14.34 -27.69
CA ALA A 96 -8.58 -14.15 -26.26
C ALA A 96 -9.78 -13.49 -25.55
N ILE A 97 -10.74 -12.90 -26.29
CA ILE A 97 -11.94 -12.31 -25.69
C ILE A 97 -12.84 -13.37 -25.04
N SER A 98 -12.82 -14.62 -25.53
CA SER A 98 -13.61 -15.72 -24.96
C SER A 98 -13.37 -15.87 -23.45
N HIS A 99 -12.13 -15.65 -23.00
CA HIS A 99 -11.76 -15.70 -21.59
C HIS A 99 -12.50 -14.66 -20.73
N THR A 100 -12.74 -13.47 -21.25
CA THR A 100 -13.53 -12.44 -20.55
C THR A 100 -15.02 -12.77 -20.57
N LEU A 101 -15.55 -13.31 -21.67
CA LEU A 101 -16.95 -13.75 -21.69
C LEU A 101 -17.19 -14.84 -20.64
N GLN A 102 -16.29 -15.84 -20.59
CA GLN A 102 -16.36 -16.96 -19.67
C GLN A 102 -16.27 -16.53 -18.20
N ASN A 103 -15.30 -15.66 -17.86
CA ASN A 103 -15.05 -15.29 -16.47
C ASN A 103 -15.87 -14.11 -15.96
N SER A 104 -16.50 -13.35 -16.86
CA SER A 104 -17.33 -12.20 -16.49
C SER A 104 -18.79 -12.35 -16.92
N ILE A 105 -19.06 -12.29 -18.23
CA ILE A 105 -20.45 -12.20 -18.71
C ILE A 105 -21.23 -13.47 -18.34
N VAL A 106 -20.68 -14.65 -18.59
CA VAL A 106 -21.34 -15.94 -18.28
C VAL A 106 -21.50 -16.15 -16.77
N VAL A 107 -20.63 -15.52 -15.95
CA VAL A 107 -20.74 -15.58 -14.49
C VAL A 107 -21.86 -14.67 -14.00
N TYR A 108 -21.83 -13.40 -14.40
CA TYR A 108 -22.62 -12.32 -13.77
C TYR A 108 -23.89 -11.92 -14.53
N ALA A 109 -24.11 -12.37 -15.77
CA ALA A 109 -25.36 -12.06 -16.48
C ALA A 109 -26.55 -12.85 -15.92
N ASN A 110 -27.77 -12.38 -16.15
CA ASN A 110 -28.97 -13.17 -15.81
C ASN A 110 -29.16 -14.35 -16.78
N SER A 111 -29.93 -15.38 -16.40
CA SER A 111 -30.07 -16.64 -17.15
C SER A 111 -30.34 -16.47 -18.65
N ASN A 112 -31.25 -15.56 -19.04
CA ASN A 112 -31.55 -15.29 -20.45
C ASN A 112 -30.34 -14.68 -21.20
N ASN A 113 -29.64 -13.74 -20.55
CA ASN A 113 -28.48 -13.08 -21.11
C ASN A 113 -27.26 -14.02 -21.15
N LYS A 114 -27.14 -14.97 -20.22
CA LYS A 114 -26.13 -16.03 -20.28
C LYS A 114 -26.28 -16.89 -21.54
N ILE A 115 -27.51 -17.22 -21.94
CA ILE A 115 -27.77 -17.98 -23.18
C ILE A 115 -27.23 -17.21 -24.39
N LEU A 116 -27.52 -15.91 -24.48
CA LEU A 116 -27.01 -15.05 -25.57
C LEU A 116 -25.48 -14.95 -25.57
N ALA A 117 -24.88 -14.76 -24.39
CA ALA A 117 -23.43 -14.68 -24.23
C ALA A 117 -22.72 -16.00 -24.58
N ASN A 118 -23.32 -17.14 -24.24
CA ASN A 118 -22.77 -18.46 -24.55
C ASN A 118 -22.67 -18.70 -26.06
N LEU A 119 -23.65 -18.24 -26.85
CA LEU A 119 -23.57 -18.33 -28.32
C LEU A 119 -22.36 -17.57 -28.88
N VAL A 120 -22.06 -16.39 -28.33
CA VAL A 120 -20.89 -15.60 -28.70
C VAL A 120 -19.60 -16.26 -28.22
N PHE A 121 -19.59 -16.79 -27.00
CA PHE A 121 -18.45 -17.52 -26.44
C PHE A 121 -18.09 -18.76 -27.27
N GLU A 122 -19.08 -19.58 -27.61
CA GLU A 122 -18.89 -20.79 -28.43
C GLU A 122 -18.36 -20.45 -29.83
N TYR A 123 -18.81 -19.35 -30.43
CA TYR A 123 -18.26 -18.89 -31.70
C TYR A 123 -16.77 -18.53 -31.56
N LEU A 124 -16.41 -17.77 -30.53
CA LEU A 124 -15.02 -17.34 -30.29
C LEU A 124 -14.07 -18.51 -30.00
N GLU A 125 -14.48 -19.48 -29.18
CA GLU A 125 -13.67 -20.68 -28.90
C GLU A 125 -13.41 -21.51 -30.15
N ASN A 126 -14.37 -21.56 -31.08
CA ASN A 126 -14.28 -22.34 -32.30
C ASN A 126 -13.75 -21.53 -33.51
N TYR A 127 -13.39 -20.26 -33.31
CA TYR A 127 -12.91 -19.39 -34.38
C TYR A 127 -11.49 -19.79 -34.85
N LYS A 128 -11.43 -20.71 -35.82
CA LYS A 128 -10.17 -21.21 -36.41
C LYS A 128 -9.86 -20.61 -37.79
N ASN A 129 -10.89 -20.28 -38.55
CA ASN A 129 -10.75 -19.64 -39.86
C ASN A 129 -10.94 -18.14 -39.71
N ASP A 130 -10.16 -17.34 -40.44
CA ASP A 130 -10.24 -15.89 -40.33
C ASP A 130 -11.36 -15.29 -41.19
N GLU A 131 -12.60 -15.65 -40.89
CA GLU A 131 -13.81 -15.22 -41.62
C GLU A 131 -14.04 -13.70 -41.54
N LEU A 132 -13.48 -13.05 -40.52
CA LEU A 132 -13.56 -11.60 -40.29
C LEU A 132 -12.38 -10.81 -40.90
N GLY A 133 -11.39 -11.49 -41.50
CA GLY A 133 -10.20 -10.84 -42.08
C GLY A 133 -9.34 -10.09 -41.06
N LEU A 134 -9.30 -10.55 -39.80
CA LEU A 134 -8.57 -9.89 -38.71
C LEU A 134 -7.04 -9.94 -38.90
N LYS A 135 -6.52 -10.91 -39.67
CA LYS A 135 -5.09 -11.04 -39.97
C LYS A 135 -4.58 -9.99 -40.95
N ASP A 136 -5.47 -9.35 -41.72
CA ASP A 136 -5.11 -8.34 -42.72
C ASP A 136 -4.97 -6.93 -42.14
N PHE A 137 -5.31 -6.74 -40.86
CA PHE A 137 -5.14 -5.46 -40.18
C PHE A 137 -3.66 -5.19 -39.91
N LYS A 138 -3.24 -3.96 -40.23
CA LYS A 138 -1.88 -3.50 -39.96
C LYS A 138 -1.63 -3.33 -38.47
N GLN A 139 -0.37 -3.16 -38.11
CA GLN A 139 -0.04 -2.75 -36.76
C GLN A 139 -0.63 -1.37 -36.45
N GLY A 140 -1.28 -1.21 -35.30
CA GLY A 140 -1.88 0.06 -34.91
C GLY A 140 -2.63 0.03 -33.58
N ASP A 141 -3.31 1.14 -33.29
CA ASP A 141 -4.11 1.31 -32.09
C ASP A 141 -5.59 1.04 -32.42
N TYR A 142 -6.23 0.21 -31.59
CA TYR A 142 -7.56 -0.31 -31.88
C TYR A 142 -8.45 -0.29 -30.65
N PHE A 143 -9.71 0.10 -30.85
CA PHE A 143 -10.78 -0.32 -29.97
C PHE A 143 -11.48 -1.52 -30.59
N LEU A 144 -11.59 -2.62 -29.84
CA LEU A 144 -12.31 -3.82 -30.30
C LEU A 144 -13.52 -4.04 -29.41
N ILE A 145 -14.71 -3.95 -30.02
CA ILE A 145 -16.01 -3.95 -29.34
C ILE A 145 -16.90 -5.07 -29.88
N LEU A 146 -17.48 -5.86 -29.00
CA LEU A 146 -18.46 -6.88 -29.38
C LEU A 146 -19.89 -6.35 -29.22
N LEU A 147 -20.71 -6.59 -30.23
CA LEU A 147 -22.12 -6.23 -30.25
C LEU A 147 -23.00 -7.48 -30.47
N ILE A 148 -24.21 -7.47 -29.93
CA ILE A 148 -25.26 -8.41 -30.29
C ILE A 148 -26.44 -7.60 -30.80
N ASN A 149 -26.89 -7.89 -32.02
CA ASN A 149 -27.96 -7.16 -32.68
C ASN A 149 -27.77 -5.62 -32.64
N GLY A 150 -26.53 -5.16 -32.80
CA GLY A 150 -26.15 -3.73 -32.81
C GLY A 150 -25.98 -3.08 -31.44
N LYS A 151 -26.17 -3.81 -30.33
CA LYS A 151 -26.00 -3.27 -28.97
C LYS A 151 -24.79 -3.89 -28.29
N SER A 152 -24.09 -3.09 -27.48
CA SER A 152 -22.95 -3.62 -26.71
C SER A 152 -23.41 -4.55 -25.58
N PHE A 153 -22.49 -5.35 -25.05
CA PHE A 153 -22.76 -6.14 -23.85
C PHE A 153 -23.13 -5.28 -22.63
N TYR A 154 -22.56 -4.08 -22.51
CA TYR A 154 -22.91 -3.17 -21.41
C TYR A 154 -24.35 -2.63 -21.54
N GLU A 155 -24.79 -2.36 -22.77
CA GLU A 155 -26.15 -1.91 -23.03
C GLU A 155 -27.19 -3.02 -22.88
N LEU A 156 -26.87 -4.23 -23.35
CA LEU A 156 -27.77 -5.39 -23.29
C LEU A 156 -27.82 -6.05 -21.91
N MET A 157 -26.69 -6.03 -21.20
CA MET A 157 -26.50 -6.73 -19.94
C MET A 157 -25.98 -5.77 -18.87
N PRO A 158 -26.68 -4.66 -18.58
CA PRO A 158 -26.24 -3.68 -17.58
C PRO A 158 -26.22 -4.29 -16.17
N GLU A 159 -26.96 -5.37 -15.92
CA GLU A 159 -27.00 -6.07 -14.64
C GLU A 159 -25.67 -6.74 -14.28
N VAL A 160 -24.82 -7.07 -15.26
CA VAL A 160 -23.50 -7.70 -15.04
C VAL A 160 -22.67 -6.87 -14.06
N LEU A 161 -22.70 -5.54 -14.18
CA LEU A 161 -21.99 -4.65 -13.28
C LEU A 161 -22.51 -4.73 -11.85
N GLN A 162 -23.83 -4.71 -11.67
CA GLN A 162 -24.41 -4.78 -10.32
C GLN A 162 -24.21 -6.17 -9.70
N ASN A 163 -24.36 -7.23 -10.48
CA ASN A 163 -24.13 -8.60 -10.04
C ASN A 163 -22.66 -8.82 -9.65
N TYR A 164 -21.71 -8.26 -10.41
CA TYR A 164 -20.30 -8.25 -10.03
C TYR A 164 -20.05 -7.55 -8.68
N LEU A 165 -20.70 -6.42 -8.42
CA LEU A 165 -20.59 -5.70 -7.14
C LEU A 165 -21.28 -6.43 -5.98
N ASN A 166 -22.32 -7.22 -6.26
CA ASN A 166 -23.01 -8.06 -5.27
C ASN A 166 -22.21 -9.34 -4.92
N GLU A 167 -21.50 -9.89 -5.90
CA GLU A 167 -20.64 -11.08 -5.82
C GLU A 167 -19.16 -10.73 -5.81
N PHE A 168 -18.86 -9.55 -5.27
CA PHE A 168 -17.53 -8.95 -5.30
C PHE A 168 -16.46 -9.80 -4.61
N VAL A 169 -16.88 -10.68 -3.69
CA VAL A 169 -16.04 -11.63 -2.95
C VAL A 169 -16.63 -13.02 -3.04
N LYS A 170 -15.77 -14.04 -3.04
CA LYS A 170 -16.15 -15.45 -3.15
C LYS A 170 -15.75 -16.22 -1.89
N PRO A 171 -16.42 -17.32 -1.55
CA PRO A 171 -15.95 -18.24 -0.51
C PRO A 171 -14.55 -18.80 -0.80
N HIS A 172 -13.77 -19.09 0.24
CA HIS A 172 -12.45 -19.74 0.13
C HIS A 172 -12.54 -21.20 -0.34
N ILE A 173 -13.65 -21.87 -0.02
CA ILE A 173 -13.87 -23.28 -0.33
C ILE A 173 -15.30 -23.43 -0.83
N GLU A 174 -15.45 -24.07 -1.99
CA GLU A 174 -16.72 -24.46 -2.58
C GLU A 174 -16.67 -25.97 -2.90
N ASP A 175 -17.81 -26.64 -2.79
CA ASP A 175 -17.92 -28.03 -3.24
C ASP A 175 -17.95 -28.12 -4.79
N LYS A 176 -17.94 -29.34 -5.33
CA LYS A 176 -18.01 -29.56 -6.79
C LYS A 176 -19.30 -29.05 -7.45
N LYS A 177 -20.32 -28.68 -6.65
CA LYS A 177 -21.59 -28.12 -7.11
C LYS A 177 -21.65 -26.60 -6.93
N GLY A 178 -20.59 -25.97 -6.44
CA GLY A 178 -20.51 -24.52 -6.19
C GLY A 178 -21.13 -24.08 -4.87
N ASN A 179 -21.43 -24.99 -3.94
CA ASN A 179 -21.93 -24.61 -2.63
C ASN A 179 -20.77 -24.15 -1.74
N ALA A 180 -20.91 -22.96 -1.17
CA ALA A 180 -19.95 -22.39 -0.24
C ALA A 180 -19.83 -23.22 1.04
N PHE A 181 -18.61 -23.58 1.43
CA PHE A 181 -18.35 -24.12 2.76
C PHE A 181 -18.15 -22.96 3.74
N LEU A 182 -19.23 -22.62 4.45
CA LEU A 182 -19.24 -21.57 5.48
C LEU A 182 -19.30 -22.18 6.87
N LYS A 183 -18.65 -21.54 7.83
CA LYS A 183 -18.64 -21.94 9.24
C LYS A 183 -19.18 -20.82 10.10
N GLU A 184 -20.10 -21.15 10.99
CA GLU A 184 -20.56 -20.26 12.06
C GLU A 184 -19.42 -20.01 13.05
N GLN A 185 -18.89 -18.78 13.06
CA GLN A 185 -17.78 -18.38 13.91
C GLN A 185 -17.76 -16.86 14.09
N ILE A 186 -16.89 -16.37 14.97
CA ILE A 186 -16.75 -14.94 15.24
C ILE A 186 -15.96 -14.31 14.09
N ASP A 187 -16.55 -13.34 13.41
CA ASP A 187 -15.89 -12.54 12.39
C ASP A 187 -14.71 -11.76 13.01
N ILE A 188 -13.55 -11.82 12.36
CA ILE A 188 -12.29 -11.26 12.89
C ILE A 188 -12.33 -9.73 13.01
N VAL A 189 -13.20 -9.05 12.28
CA VAL A 189 -13.28 -7.59 12.26
C VAL A 189 -14.46 -7.09 13.08
N THR A 190 -15.68 -7.59 12.83
CA THR A 190 -16.89 -7.11 13.51
C THR A 190 -17.07 -7.70 14.90
N GLN A 191 -16.41 -8.83 15.19
CA GLN A 191 -16.57 -9.62 16.42
C GLN A 191 -17.99 -10.21 16.59
N GLU A 192 -18.80 -10.19 15.53
CA GLU A 192 -20.13 -10.78 15.52
C GLU A 192 -20.07 -12.25 15.09
N LYS A 193 -21.01 -13.05 15.56
CA LYS A 193 -21.12 -14.46 15.17
C LYS A 193 -21.92 -14.58 13.89
N GLU A 194 -21.26 -14.96 12.80
CA GLU A 194 -21.84 -15.01 11.45
C GLU A 194 -21.28 -16.19 10.63
N PRO A 195 -21.93 -16.56 9.50
CA PRO A 195 -21.35 -17.46 8.52
C PRO A 195 -20.09 -16.87 7.87
N CYS A 196 -18.94 -17.38 8.27
CA CYS A 196 -17.64 -16.94 7.78
C CYS A 196 -17.01 -17.95 6.82
N GLY A 197 -16.09 -17.45 5.99
CA GLY A 197 -15.37 -18.24 4.99
C GLY A 197 -15.19 -17.53 3.65
N TYR A 198 -15.43 -16.21 3.60
CA TYR A 198 -15.28 -15.41 2.39
C TYR A 198 -13.86 -14.87 2.21
N ASP A 199 -13.42 -14.86 0.97
CA ASP A 199 -12.13 -14.35 0.53
C ASP A 199 -12.26 -12.92 -0.01
N PRO A 200 -11.57 -11.92 0.59
CA PRO A 200 -11.52 -10.56 0.04
C PRO A 200 -10.74 -10.47 -1.28
N ASN A 201 -10.12 -11.54 -1.77
CA ASN A 201 -9.27 -11.60 -2.96
C ASN A 201 -8.13 -10.57 -2.93
N VAL A 202 -7.48 -10.46 -1.77
CA VAL A 202 -6.31 -9.64 -1.53
C VAL A 202 -5.15 -10.57 -1.21
N LYS A 203 -4.08 -10.54 -2.02
CA LYS A 203 -3.01 -11.57 -2.07
C LYS A 203 -2.38 -12.01 -0.73
N PHE A 204 -2.42 -11.19 0.31
CA PHE A 204 -1.88 -11.54 1.63
C PHE A 204 -2.92 -12.06 2.62
N PHE A 205 -4.21 -11.91 2.30
CA PHE A 205 -5.31 -12.65 2.94
C PHE A 205 -5.65 -13.93 2.19
N THR A 206 -5.24 -14.05 0.92
CA THR A 206 -5.52 -15.24 0.10
C THR A 206 -4.38 -16.25 0.20
N MET A 207 -4.76 -17.52 0.21
CA MET A 207 -3.85 -18.66 0.18
C MET A 207 -3.90 -19.36 -1.19
N ASP A 208 -4.17 -18.61 -2.26
CA ASP A 208 -4.46 -19.15 -3.61
C ASP A 208 -3.34 -20.02 -4.19
N ASN A 209 -2.11 -19.84 -3.69
CA ASN A 209 -0.93 -20.60 -4.11
C ASN A 209 -0.52 -21.71 -3.11
N TYR A 210 -1.30 -21.96 -2.06
CA TYR A 210 -1.00 -22.98 -1.05
C TYR A 210 -1.89 -24.21 -1.24
N ASP A 211 -1.42 -25.36 -0.75
CA ASP A 211 -2.17 -26.62 -0.74
C ASP A 211 -3.56 -26.45 -0.13
N ASP A 212 -4.57 -27.15 -0.66
CA ASP A 212 -5.97 -27.03 -0.24
C ASP A 212 -6.16 -27.19 1.28
N LYS A 213 -5.29 -27.96 1.96
CA LYS A 213 -5.30 -28.10 3.42
C LYS A 213 -5.05 -26.79 4.17
N PHE A 214 -4.35 -25.83 3.57
CA PHE A 214 -4.11 -24.51 4.16
C PHE A 214 -5.27 -23.52 3.93
N LYS A 215 -6.14 -23.78 2.94
CA LYS A 215 -7.34 -22.95 2.72
C LYS A 215 -8.30 -23.07 3.91
N GLU A 216 -8.45 -24.27 4.48
CA GLU A 216 -9.24 -24.49 5.69
C GLU A 216 -8.63 -23.77 6.91
N GLN A 217 -7.30 -23.65 6.98
CA GLN A 217 -6.65 -22.85 8.02
C GLN A 217 -6.97 -21.36 7.88
N SER A 218 -7.13 -20.84 6.65
CA SER A 218 -7.54 -19.44 6.42
C SER A 218 -8.92 -19.17 7.03
N ILE A 219 -9.89 -20.06 6.77
CA ILE A 219 -11.25 -19.94 7.33
C ILE A 219 -11.21 -19.88 8.87
N ASN A 220 -10.33 -20.65 9.51
CA ASN A 220 -10.23 -20.67 10.97
C ASN A 220 -9.35 -19.54 11.56
N ARG A 221 -8.34 -19.04 10.83
CA ARG A 221 -7.37 -18.03 11.32
C ARG A 221 -7.74 -16.60 10.95
N LEU A 222 -8.44 -16.41 9.83
CA LEU A 222 -8.94 -15.14 9.33
C LEU A 222 -10.44 -15.28 9.00
N PRO A 223 -11.29 -15.61 9.99
CA PRO A 223 -12.72 -15.76 9.77
C PRO A 223 -13.32 -14.43 9.30
N MET A 224 -13.80 -14.37 8.05
CA MET A 224 -14.50 -13.21 7.50
C MET A 224 -15.87 -13.60 6.97
N SER A 225 -16.88 -12.83 7.35
CA SER A 225 -18.21 -12.85 6.75
C SER A 225 -18.18 -12.18 5.38
N LYS A 226 -19.27 -12.34 4.61
CA LYS A 226 -19.38 -11.77 3.26
C LYS A 226 -19.20 -10.24 3.29
N ASN A 227 -19.82 -9.58 4.26
CA ASN A 227 -19.79 -8.13 4.38
C ASN A 227 -18.40 -7.64 4.75
N THR A 228 -17.75 -8.29 5.72
CA THR A 228 -16.37 -7.99 6.10
C THR A 228 -15.43 -8.15 4.92
N ALA A 229 -15.47 -9.28 4.21
CA ALA A 229 -14.62 -9.52 3.05
C ALA A 229 -14.87 -8.48 1.94
N LYS A 230 -16.14 -8.14 1.66
CA LYS A 230 -16.50 -7.10 0.68
C LYS A 230 -15.91 -5.75 1.06
N SER A 231 -16.07 -5.32 2.31
CA SER A 231 -15.50 -4.07 2.81
C SER A 231 -13.97 -4.08 2.78
N VAL A 232 -13.31 -5.17 3.20
CA VAL A 232 -11.85 -5.29 3.11
C VAL A 232 -11.37 -5.17 1.66
N LYS A 233 -12.03 -5.83 0.71
CA LYS A 233 -11.70 -5.72 -0.72
C LYS A 233 -11.88 -4.30 -1.25
N LYS A 234 -12.99 -3.64 -0.90
CA LYS A 234 -13.25 -2.23 -1.25
C LYS A 234 -12.14 -1.31 -0.72
N GLY A 235 -11.82 -1.45 0.56
CA GLY A 235 -10.78 -0.66 1.21
C GLY A 235 -9.40 -0.89 0.61
N TRP A 236 -9.09 -2.13 0.24
CA TRP A 236 -7.85 -2.45 -0.47
C TRP A 236 -7.77 -1.79 -1.83
N MET A 237 -8.84 -1.88 -2.63
CA MET A 237 -8.91 -1.22 -3.93
C MET A 237 -8.77 0.29 -3.82
N TYR A 238 -9.37 0.90 -2.80
CA TYR A 238 -9.20 2.33 -2.57
C TYR A 238 -7.76 2.67 -2.18
N ALA A 239 -7.15 1.91 -1.28
CA ALA A 239 -5.77 2.15 -0.85
C ALA A 239 -4.79 2.13 -2.03
N ILE A 240 -4.89 1.16 -2.95
CA ILE A 240 -3.97 1.05 -4.09
C ILE A 240 -4.20 2.12 -5.17
N ASN A 241 -5.43 2.64 -5.31
CA ASN A 241 -5.75 3.64 -6.33
C ASN A 241 -5.50 5.07 -5.82
N ASN A 242 -5.79 5.34 -4.53
CA ASN A 242 -5.85 6.69 -4.00
C ASN A 242 -4.78 6.97 -2.92
N LEU A 243 -4.36 5.95 -2.17
CA LEU A 243 -3.39 6.08 -1.06
C LEU A 243 -1.99 5.55 -1.41
N LYS A 244 -1.70 5.44 -2.71
CA LYS A 244 -0.39 5.04 -3.22
C LYS A 244 0.48 6.28 -3.51
N PHE A 245 1.67 6.33 -2.94
CA PHE A 245 2.59 7.46 -3.02
C PHE A 245 3.95 7.03 -3.59
N TYR A 246 4.65 7.97 -4.21
CA TYR A 246 6.01 7.79 -4.70
C TYR A 246 6.96 8.76 -4.01
N TYR A 247 8.06 8.26 -3.45
CA TYR A 247 9.06 9.07 -2.77
C TYR A 247 10.46 8.48 -2.90
N LYS A 248 11.41 9.25 -3.46
CA LYS A 248 12.81 8.84 -3.68
C LYS A 248 12.97 7.50 -4.40
N GLY A 249 12.22 7.34 -5.50
CA GLY A 249 12.25 6.12 -6.30
C GLY A 249 11.60 4.88 -5.67
N LEU A 250 10.88 5.06 -4.55
CA LEU A 250 10.16 3.98 -3.87
C LEU A 250 8.65 4.22 -3.90
N GLU A 251 7.90 3.12 -3.97
CA GLU A 251 6.44 3.07 -3.90
C GLU A 251 5.97 2.75 -2.49
N TYR A 252 4.98 3.50 -2.01
CA TYR A 252 4.41 3.38 -0.68
C TYR A 252 2.89 3.33 -0.74
N ILE A 253 2.27 2.58 0.16
CA ILE A 253 0.85 2.72 0.48
C ILE A 253 0.75 3.22 1.92
N ILE A 254 0.01 4.30 2.14
CA ILE A 254 -0.15 4.90 3.47
C ILE A 254 -1.59 4.75 3.93
N ILE A 255 -1.80 4.01 5.01
CA ILE A 255 -3.13 3.75 5.56
C ILE A 255 -3.21 4.39 6.94
N PRO A 256 -4.13 5.35 7.15
CA PRO A 256 -4.34 5.92 8.47
C PRO A 256 -5.06 4.92 9.39
N SER A 257 -4.79 5.04 10.68
CA SER A 257 -5.44 4.31 11.75
C SER A 257 -5.71 5.24 12.92
N MET A 258 -6.76 4.96 13.67
CA MET A 258 -7.16 5.79 14.82
C MET A 258 -7.29 4.92 16.05
N VAL A 259 -6.82 5.41 17.19
CA VAL A 259 -6.98 4.75 18.49
C VAL A 259 -8.46 4.73 18.87
N ASN A 260 -9.12 5.88 18.74
CA ASN A 260 -10.57 6.05 18.85
C ASN A 260 -11.11 6.40 17.47
N PHE A 261 -11.87 5.48 16.88
CA PHE A 261 -12.40 5.67 15.52
C PHE A 261 -13.52 6.72 15.52
N ASP A 262 -13.29 7.81 14.80
CA ASP A 262 -14.29 8.82 14.44
C ASP A 262 -14.44 8.82 12.92
N GLU A 263 -15.65 8.59 12.43
CA GLU A 263 -15.91 8.43 11.01
C GLU A 263 -15.65 9.72 10.21
N ASP A 264 -16.06 10.87 10.73
CA ASP A 264 -15.95 12.15 10.04
C ASP A 264 -14.50 12.60 9.95
N ILE A 265 -13.75 12.45 11.04
CA ILE A 265 -12.32 12.77 11.04
C ILE A 265 -11.54 11.77 10.16
N PHE A 266 -11.95 10.50 10.13
CA PHE A 266 -11.32 9.50 9.25
C PHE A 266 -11.55 9.81 7.78
N LYS A 267 -12.76 10.24 7.41
CA LYS A 267 -13.04 10.72 6.06
C LYS A 267 -12.19 11.93 5.69
N GLU A 268 -12.06 12.91 6.58
CA GLU A 268 -11.24 14.09 6.33
C GLU A 268 -9.78 13.72 6.07
N MET A 269 -9.21 12.83 6.88
CA MET A 269 -7.84 12.34 6.72
C MET A 269 -7.63 11.57 5.41
N ILE A 270 -8.55 10.66 5.07
CA ILE A 270 -8.51 9.90 3.82
C ILE A 270 -8.59 10.83 2.60
N ASN A 271 -9.52 11.80 2.62
CA ASN A 271 -9.65 12.81 1.57
C ASN A 271 -8.40 13.68 1.42
N PHE A 272 -7.75 14.01 2.54
CA PHE A 272 -6.48 14.74 2.53
C PHE A 272 -5.37 13.92 1.85
N LEU A 273 -5.22 12.65 2.23
CA LEU A 273 -4.21 11.76 1.64
C LEU A 273 -4.45 11.60 0.14
N GLU A 274 -5.69 11.38 -0.28
CA GLU A 274 -6.06 11.30 -1.70
C GLU A 274 -5.69 12.58 -2.47
N LYS A 275 -6.07 13.76 -1.97
CA LYS A 275 -5.72 15.06 -2.60
C LYS A 275 -4.23 15.32 -2.66
N SER A 276 -3.47 14.81 -1.70
CA SER A 276 -2.01 14.97 -1.70
C SER A 276 -1.34 14.16 -2.82
N ASN A 277 -2.01 13.14 -3.34
CA ASN A 277 -1.52 12.27 -4.41
C ASN A 277 -1.73 12.87 -5.82
N THR A 278 -2.73 13.74 -6.01
CA THR A 278 -3.12 14.29 -7.33
C THR A 278 -2.31 15.49 -7.82
N LEU A 279 -1.25 15.90 -7.09
CA LEU A 279 -0.38 17.01 -7.49
C LEU A 279 0.61 16.58 -8.59
N SER A 280 0.68 17.40 -9.65
CA SER A 280 1.24 17.10 -10.98
C SER A 280 2.77 17.12 -11.12
N ASP A 281 3.53 17.57 -10.11
CA ASP A 281 4.99 17.69 -10.22
C ASP A 281 5.73 16.71 -9.30
N GLU A 282 6.53 15.83 -9.91
CA GLU A 282 7.40 14.85 -9.24
C GLU A 282 8.37 15.51 -8.24
N ALA A 283 8.90 16.69 -8.56
CA ALA A 283 9.78 17.46 -7.68
C ALA A 283 9.05 18.03 -6.44
N THR A 284 7.73 18.25 -6.52
CA THR A 284 6.92 18.78 -5.41
C THR A 284 6.38 17.67 -4.50
N ARG A 285 6.32 16.42 -5.01
CA ARG A 285 5.99 15.21 -4.25
C ARG A 285 7.11 14.83 -3.26
N GLU A 286 8.38 15.02 -3.64
CA GLU A 286 9.55 14.59 -2.86
C GLU A 286 9.88 15.44 -1.61
N GLU A 287 9.34 16.64 -1.45
CA GLU A 287 9.65 17.48 -0.28
C GLU A 287 8.39 17.94 0.48
N SER A 288 7.22 17.87 -0.15
CA SER A 288 5.99 18.41 0.43
C SER A 288 5.16 17.41 1.20
N PHE A 289 5.25 16.09 0.97
CA PHE A 289 4.35 15.14 1.65
C PHE A 289 4.54 15.10 3.16
N ILE A 290 5.72 14.71 3.68
CA ILE A 290 5.97 14.67 5.14
C ILE A 290 5.86 16.06 5.76
N ARG A 291 6.28 17.12 5.05
CA ARG A 291 6.20 18.50 5.54
C ARG A 291 4.76 19.02 5.60
N LYS A 292 3.90 18.73 4.60
CA LYS A 292 2.46 19.07 4.60
C LYS A 292 1.68 18.21 5.55
N LEU A 293 1.98 16.91 5.59
CA LEU A 293 1.41 15.96 6.53
C LEU A 293 1.72 16.43 7.95
N ASN A 294 2.97 16.76 8.29
CA ASN A 294 3.29 17.34 9.59
C ASN A 294 2.60 18.70 9.84
N LYS A 295 2.61 19.62 8.86
CA LYS A 295 2.03 20.98 9.01
C LYS A 295 0.51 21.00 9.12
N GLN A 296 -0.19 20.01 8.58
CA GLN A 296 -1.65 19.89 8.68
C GLN A 296 -2.08 18.89 9.76
N ILE A 297 -1.29 17.86 10.07
CA ILE A 297 -1.43 17.08 11.32
C ILE A 297 -1.37 18.06 12.50
N GLU A 298 -0.43 19.01 12.53
CA GLU A 298 -0.39 20.10 13.53
C GLU A 298 -1.71 20.89 13.68
N ASN A 299 -2.56 20.94 12.65
CA ASN A 299 -3.85 21.61 12.68
C ASN A 299 -5.04 20.70 13.08
N PHE A 300 -4.86 19.38 13.06
CA PHE A 300 -5.87 18.48 13.63
C PHE A 300 -5.76 18.57 15.16
N GLU A 301 -6.80 19.02 15.86
CA GLU A 301 -6.82 19.04 17.35
C GLU A 301 -6.61 17.64 17.99
N TYR A 302 -6.59 16.57 17.17
CA TYR A 302 -6.55 15.17 17.58
C TYR A 302 -5.31 14.40 17.11
N ILE A 303 -4.15 15.05 16.90
CA ILE A 303 -2.87 14.38 16.50
C ILE A 303 -2.59 13.10 17.28
N ASN A 304 -2.86 13.13 18.58
CA ASN A 304 -2.59 12.02 19.49
C ASN A 304 -3.53 10.81 19.30
N SER A 305 -4.55 10.91 18.46
CA SER A 305 -5.47 9.80 18.17
C SER A 305 -5.14 9.04 16.88
N PHE A 306 -4.19 9.52 16.06
CA PHE A 306 -3.86 8.90 14.77
C PHE A 306 -2.49 8.24 14.71
N THR A 307 -2.45 7.11 14.02
CA THR A 307 -1.21 6.47 13.58
C THR A 307 -1.27 6.24 12.07
N LEU A 308 -0.12 6.26 11.40
CA LEU A 308 -0.02 5.99 9.97
C LEU A 308 0.80 4.72 9.77
N ASP A 309 0.20 3.73 9.12
CA ASP A 309 0.98 2.61 8.60
C ASP A 309 1.51 2.99 7.24
N ILE A 310 2.79 2.70 7.01
CA ILE A 310 3.42 2.87 5.70
C ILE A 310 3.87 1.49 5.23
N PHE A 311 3.33 1.04 4.10
CA PHE A 311 3.69 -0.20 3.43
C PHE A 311 4.61 0.12 2.25
N PHE A 312 5.77 -0.52 2.17
CA PHE A 312 6.67 -0.44 1.01
C PHE A 312 6.22 -1.47 -0.03
N THR A 313 5.89 -1.04 -1.24
CA THR A 313 5.22 -1.91 -2.21
C THR A 313 5.79 -1.83 -3.62
N GLU A 314 5.42 -2.81 -4.46
CA GLU A 314 5.49 -2.76 -5.93
C GLU A 314 4.10 -3.09 -6.45
N VAL A 315 3.46 -2.15 -7.15
CA VAL A 315 2.09 -2.28 -7.64
C VAL A 315 2.06 -2.51 -9.15
N ASN A 316 1.55 -3.65 -9.57
CA ASN A 316 1.21 -3.89 -10.97
C ASN A 316 -0.10 -3.15 -11.30
N VAL A 317 0.02 -2.00 -11.97
CA VAL A 317 -1.12 -1.15 -12.33
C VAL A 317 -2.11 -1.81 -13.30
N THR A 318 -1.69 -2.85 -14.02
CA THR A 318 -2.51 -3.52 -15.05
C THR A 318 -3.49 -4.52 -14.45
N ASN A 319 -3.07 -5.27 -13.44
CA ASN A 319 -3.91 -6.28 -12.77
C ASN A 319 -4.19 -5.96 -11.29
N LEU A 320 -3.80 -4.76 -10.85
CA LEU A 320 -3.99 -4.27 -9.48
C LEU A 320 -3.35 -5.15 -8.40
N SER A 321 -2.41 -6.02 -8.78
CA SER A 321 -1.70 -6.87 -7.82
C SER A 321 -0.51 -6.16 -7.20
N VAL A 322 -0.23 -6.46 -5.94
CA VAL A 322 0.79 -5.77 -5.15
C VAL A 322 1.72 -6.76 -4.49
N LYS A 323 3.01 -6.45 -4.51
CA LYS A 323 4.02 -7.09 -3.67
C LYS A 323 4.40 -6.12 -2.56
N ILE A 324 4.25 -6.52 -1.31
CA ILE A 324 4.65 -5.72 -0.15
C ILE A 324 6.03 -6.22 0.30
N PHE A 325 7.00 -5.31 0.42
CA PHE A 325 8.37 -5.63 0.82
C PHE A 325 8.58 -5.55 2.34
N ALA A 326 7.99 -4.53 2.98
CA ALA A 326 8.10 -4.28 4.41
C ALA A 326 7.03 -3.27 4.86
N THR A 327 6.78 -3.17 6.16
CA THR A 327 6.10 -2.02 6.77
C THR A 327 7.11 -1.09 7.44
N LEU A 328 6.81 0.20 7.61
CA LEU A 328 7.65 1.11 8.40
C LEU A 328 7.76 0.62 9.85
N GLU A 329 6.69 0.01 10.37
CA GLU A 329 6.70 -0.70 11.66
C GLU A 329 7.62 -1.91 11.69
N ASP A 330 8.08 -2.48 10.56
CA ASP A 330 9.10 -3.54 10.52
C ASP A 330 10.50 -2.95 10.32
N VAL A 331 10.60 -1.86 9.56
CA VAL A 331 11.85 -1.10 9.36
C VAL A 331 12.30 -0.47 10.67
N LEU A 332 11.38 0.04 11.50
CA LEU A 332 11.68 0.65 12.79
C LEU A 332 12.29 -0.34 13.80
N PRO A 333 11.70 -1.51 14.12
CA PRO A 333 12.30 -2.57 14.94
C PRO A 333 13.61 -3.10 14.37
N SER A 334 13.72 -3.22 13.05
CA SER A 334 14.98 -3.61 12.40
C SER A 334 16.07 -2.54 12.61
N ARG A 335 15.71 -1.25 12.49
CA ARG A 335 16.61 -0.12 12.74
C ARG A 335 16.98 -0.02 14.21
N ILE A 336 16.01 -0.17 15.12
CA ILE A 336 16.24 -0.21 16.57
C ILE A 336 17.17 -1.37 16.90
N ARG A 337 16.97 -2.57 16.32
CA ARG A 337 17.85 -3.72 16.51
C ARG A 337 19.26 -3.45 15.99
N LYS A 338 19.40 -2.85 14.80
CA LYS A 338 20.71 -2.47 14.25
C LYS A 338 21.43 -1.48 15.18
N VAL A 339 20.73 -0.44 15.63
CA VAL A 339 21.26 0.57 16.56
C VAL A 339 21.64 -0.09 17.89
N ALA A 340 20.78 -0.94 18.45
CA ALA A 340 21.03 -1.65 19.70
C ALA A 340 22.24 -2.58 19.60
N ASN A 341 22.38 -3.35 18.51
CA ASN A 341 23.53 -4.22 18.28
C ASN A 341 24.83 -3.41 18.17
N LEU A 342 24.84 -2.33 17.38
CA LEU A 342 26.01 -1.45 17.26
C LEU A 342 26.35 -0.75 18.58
N MET A 343 25.34 -0.35 19.36
CA MET A 343 25.55 0.16 20.72
C MET A 343 26.18 -0.89 21.62
N GLN A 344 25.79 -2.16 21.50
CA GLN A 344 26.40 -3.25 22.26
C GLN A 344 27.85 -3.52 21.82
N GLU A 345 28.10 -3.59 20.51
CA GLU A 345 29.42 -3.86 19.91
C GLU A 345 30.43 -2.76 20.22
N ASP A 346 30.03 -1.48 20.15
CA ASP A 346 30.92 -0.34 20.43
C ASP A 346 30.92 0.06 21.93
N HIS A 347 30.20 -0.68 22.78
CA HIS A 347 30.00 -0.38 24.20
C HIS A 347 29.48 1.05 24.44
N ILE A 348 28.43 1.44 23.73
CA ILE A 348 27.74 2.73 23.84
C ILE A 348 26.38 2.52 24.51
N THR A 349 25.97 3.45 25.37
CA THR A 349 24.67 3.39 26.05
C THR A 349 24.01 4.76 26.19
N ASP A 350 22.69 4.80 26.20
CA ASP A 350 21.89 5.98 26.60
C ASP A 350 21.34 5.82 28.04
N ALA A 351 21.89 4.89 28.81
CA ALA A 351 21.51 4.69 30.20
C ALA A 351 21.84 5.92 31.05
N MET A 352 20.92 6.27 31.95
CA MET A 352 21.13 7.35 32.91
C MET A 352 22.06 6.95 34.06
N LYS A 353 21.93 5.72 34.54
CA LYS A 353 22.79 5.17 35.59
C LYS A 353 24.04 4.56 34.96
N ARG A 354 25.16 4.63 35.69
CA ARG A 354 26.36 3.90 35.28
C ARG A 354 26.03 2.41 35.27
N VAL A 355 26.25 1.76 34.14
CA VAL A 355 26.14 0.32 34.02
C VAL A 355 27.36 -0.26 34.71
N GLN A 356 27.15 -1.07 35.74
CA GLN A 356 28.20 -1.89 36.32
C GLN A 356 28.36 -3.11 35.41
N SER A 357 29.49 -3.22 34.70
CA SER A 357 29.87 -4.48 34.06
C SER A 357 30.54 -5.37 35.10
N GLU A 358 30.31 -6.68 35.01
CA GLU A 358 31.02 -7.69 35.81
C GLU A 358 32.50 -7.81 35.39
N ASP A 359 32.84 -7.23 34.24
CA ASP A 359 34.18 -7.19 33.66
C ASP A 359 34.75 -5.76 33.76
N GLU A 360 35.81 -5.57 34.54
CA GLU A 360 36.44 -4.27 34.81
C GLU A 360 37.08 -3.63 33.55
N ASP A 361 37.30 -4.43 32.50
CA ASP A 361 37.89 -3.98 31.23
C ASP A 361 36.88 -3.37 30.25
N ILE A 362 35.57 -3.57 30.46
CA ILE A 362 34.52 -3.08 29.54
C ILE A 362 33.97 -1.73 30.01
N ARG A 363 34.53 -0.63 29.50
CA ARG A 363 34.03 0.73 29.75
C ARG A 363 32.99 1.17 28.71
N PHE A 364 31.77 1.39 29.17
CA PHE A 364 30.71 1.98 28.37
C PHE A 364 30.88 3.50 28.18
N VAL A 365 30.62 3.97 26.96
CA VAL A 365 30.53 5.39 26.60
C VAL A 365 29.06 5.83 26.61
N TYR A 366 28.77 6.97 27.21
CA TYR A 366 27.40 7.41 27.44
C TYR A 366 26.97 8.48 26.43
N LEU A 367 25.91 8.25 25.66
CA LEU A 367 25.37 9.25 24.72
C LEU A 367 24.85 10.50 25.45
N LYS A 368 24.31 10.33 26.66
CA LYS A 368 23.81 11.43 27.49
C LYS A 368 24.86 12.52 27.74
N ASP A 369 26.15 12.16 27.74
CA ASP A 369 27.26 13.07 28.01
C ASP A 369 27.43 14.12 26.90
N TYR A 370 27.02 13.80 25.68
CA TYR A 370 27.15 14.67 24.50
C TYR A 370 25.81 15.22 24.01
N PHE A 371 24.72 14.50 24.26
CA PHE A 371 23.41 14.78 23.66
C PHE A 371 22.32 15.19 24.66
N ARG A 372 22.54 15.05 25.98
CA ARG A 372 21.52 15.31 27.01
C ARG A 372 22.02 16.31 28.07
N VAL A 373 22.69 17.37 27.60
CA VAL A 373 23.33 18.40 28.44
C VAL A 373 22.31 19.08 29.35
N THR A 374 21.15 19.48 28.82
CA THR A 374 20.11 20.14 29.62
C THR A 374 19.52 19.19 30.65
N GLU A 375 19.37 17.91 30.33
CA GLU A 375 18.91 16.92 31.30
C GLU A 375 19.93 16.66 32.41
N GLN A 376 21.22 16.59 32.07
CA GLN A 376 22.28 16.48 33.09
C GLN A 376 22.29 17.69 34.01
N PHE A 377 22.23 18.91 33.45
CA PHE A 377 22.09 20.14 34.21
C PHE A 377 20.90 20.12 35.14
N ALA A 378 19.72 19.80 34.60
CA ALA A 378 18.50 19.80 35.39
C ALA A 378 18.51 18.79 36.55
N ILE A 379 19.17 17.64 36.36
CA ILE A 379 19.36 16.64 37.42
C ILE A 379 20.32 17.18 38.48
N SER A 380 21.49 17.69 38.07
CA SER A 380 22.51 18.16 39.02
C SER A 380 22.05 19.38 39.83
N THR A 381 21.24 20.26 39.24
CA THR A 381 20.72 21.47 39.90
C THR A 381 19.30 21.32 40.45
N ASN A 382 18.73 20.11 40.47
CA ASN A 382 17.35 19.84 40.90
C ASN A 382 16.29 20.72 40.19
N SER A 383 16.50 21.09 38.93
CA SER A 383 15.63 22.00 38.16
C SER A 383 14.82 21.29 37.06
N ILE A 384 14.57 19.99 37.21
CA ILE A 384 13.85 19.15 36.24
C ILE A 384 12.48 19.73 35.87
N ALA A 385 11.71 20.20 36.87
CA ALA A 385 10.39 20.77 36.64
C ALA A 385 10.41 21.98 35.70
N ASN A 386 11.44 22.84 35.84
CA ASN A 386 11.58 24.08 35.07
C ASN A 386 12.09 23.82 33.63
N LEU A 387 12.76 22.70 33.39
CA LEU A 387 13.42 22.39 32.12
C LEU A 387 12.78 21.21 31.37
N LYS A 388 11.64 20.69 31.84
CA LYS A 388 10.96 19.51 31.30
C LYS A 388 10.80 19.52 29.77
N ASN A 389 10.41 20.66 29.19
CA ASN A 389 10.21 20.78 27.74
C ASN A 389 11.52 20.71 26.96
N LYS A 390 12.59 21.37 27.44
CA LYS A 390 13.92 21.31 26.81
C LYS A 390 14.53 19.91 26.90
N ILE A 391 14.35 19.25 28.05
CA ILE A 391 14.73 17.85 28.26
C ILE A 391 14.02 16.93 27.27
N LEU A 392 12.72 17.11 27.07
CA LEU A 392 11.95 16.32 26.11
C LEU A 392 12.46 16.54 24.68
N GLN A 393 12.79 17.79 24.31
CA GLN A 393 13.36 18.11 23.00
C GLN A 393 14.71 17.42 22.77
N GLU A 394 15.60 17.38 23.76
CA GLU A 394 16.88 16.65 23.67
C GLU A 394 16.67 15.14 23.45
N LYS A 395 15.72 14.52 24.17
CA LYS A 395 15.38 13.10 23.99
C LYS A 395 14.86 12.81 22.60
N ILE A 396 13.93 13.63 22.11
CA ILE A 396 13.37 13.49 20.76
C ILE A 396 14.46 13.69 19.70
N TYR A 397 15.35 14.66 19.90
CA TYR A 397 16.48 14.91 18.99
C TYR A 397 17.39 13.67 18.89
N LEU A 398 17.80 13.10 20.03
CA LEU A 398 18.64 11.92 20.07
C LEU A 398 17.94 10.70 19.43
N ALA A 399 16.67 10.46 19.75
CA ALA A 399 15.90 9.36 19.16
C ALA A 399 15.82 9.49 17.62
N ARG A 400 15.56 10.71 17.10
CA ARG A 400 15.52 10.96 15.65
C ARG A 400 16.87 10.75 14.98
N LEU A 401 17.97 11.09 15.66
CA LEU A 401 19.33 10.86 15.18
C LEU A 401 19.63 9.35 15.10
N LEU A 402 19.35 8.61 16.17
CA LEU A 402 19.58 7.17 16.25
C LEU A 402 18.76 6.38 15.21
N LEU A 403 17.51 6.78 15.01
CA LEU A 403 16.62 6.13 14.04
C LEU A 403 16.89 6.56 12.58
N GLY A 404 17.77 7.53 12.34
CA GLY A 404 18.13 7.99 11.00
C GLY A 404 17.14 8.96 10.36
N TYR A 405 16.22 9.54 11.13
CA TYR A 405 15.29 10.59 10.71
C TYR A 405 15.91 11.98 10.69
N LEU A 406 17.09 12.12 11.28
CA LEU A 406 17.84 13.37 11.37
C LEU A 406 19.31 13.06 11.15
N LYS A 407 20.03 13.99 10.53
CA LYS A 407 21.49 13.96 10.46
C LYS A 407 22.08 15.15 11.18
N ILE A 408 23.13 14.91 11.96
CA ILE A 408 23.94 15.94 12.60
C ILE A 408 25.12 16.30 11.69
N SER A 409 25.48 17.58 11.59
CA SER A 409 26.71 17.94 10.87
C SER A 409 27.93 17.53 11.68
N TYR A 410 29.01 17.16 10.99
CA TYR A 410 30.27 16.82 11.65
C TYR A 410 30.74 17.92 12.61
N LEU A 411 30.65 19.20 12.19
CA LEU A 411 30.98 20.36 13.01
C LEU A 411 30.16 20.43 14.32
N GLU A 412 28.88 20.09 14.28
CA GLU A 412 28.01 20.14 15.46
C GLU A 412 28.33 19.00 16.44
N VAL A 413 28.79 17.85 15.95
CA VAL A 413 29.31 16.78 16.80
C VAL A 413 30.57 17.25 17.54
N LEU A 414 31.50 17.91 16.83
CA LEU A 414 32.73 18.42 17.44
C LEU A 414 32.45 19.46 18.52
N LYS A 415 31.49 20.38 18.31
CA LYS A 415 31.09 21.35 19.34
C LYS A 415 30.58 20.68 20.62
N ARG A 416 29.89 19.55 20.50
CA ARG A 416 29.39 18.79 21.67
C ARG A 416 30.53 18.11 22.42
N PHE A 417 31.54 17.62 21.69
CA PHE A 417 32.75 17.09 22.31
C PHE A 417 33.52 18.17 23.05
N GLU A 418 33.73 19.33 22.42
CA GLU A 418 34.36 20.49 23.04
C GLU A 418 33.62 20.91 24.32
N HIS A 419 32.29 21.00 24.27
CA HIS A 419 31.49 21.33 25.44
C HIS A 419 31.68 20.31 26.57
N PHE A 420 31.66 19.01 26.28
CA PHE A 420 31.86 17.96 27.28
C PHE A 420 33.28 17.95 27.88
N ARG A 421 34.31 18.27 27.09
CA ARG A 421 35.70 18.41 27.60
C ARG A 421 35.83 19.56 28.60
N GLU A 422 35.13 20.66 28.33
CA GLU A 422 35.25 21.90 29.10
C GLU A 422 34.33 21.94 30.33
N PHE A 423 33.14 21.35 30.27
CA PHE A 423 32.10 21.53 31.30
C PHE A 423 31.53 20.22 31.87
N ASP A 424 31.26 20.22 33.17
CA ASP A 424 30.57 19.15 33.88
C ASP A 424 29.03 19.26 33.78
N GLY A 425 28.34 18.32 34.42
CA GLY A 425 26.87 18.30 34.43
C GLY A 425 26.23 19.51 35.10
N GLU A 426 26.93 20.33 35.88
CA GLU A 426 26.43 21.60 36.45
C GLU A 426 26.79 22.82 35.56
N ASN A 427 27.38 22.58 34.39
CA ASN A 427 28.03 23.60 33.55
C ASN A 427 29.20 24.32 34.22
N LYS A 428 29.89 23.68 35.17
CA LYS A 428 31.14 24.18 35.75
C LYS A 428 32.34 23.63 34.98
N SER A 429 33.43 24.40 34.94
CA SER A 429 34.63 23.98 34.22
C SER A 429 35.25 22.72 34.85
N ARG A 430 35.58 21.72 34.02
CA ARG A 430 36.25 20.48 34.46
C ARG A 430 37.72 20.72 34.73
N LEU A 431 38.03 20.98 36.00
CA LEU A 431 39.39 21.21 36.48
C LEU A 431 39.77 20.13 37.51
N LYS A 432 41.00 19.62 37.37
CA LYS A 432 41.67 18.79 38.35
C LYS A 432 43.04 19.38 38.63
N ASP A 433 43.33 19.69 39.89
CA ASP A 433 44.57 20.38 40.30
C ASP A 433 44.82 21.70 39.52
N SER A 434 43.74 22.44 39.23
CA SER A 434 43.73 23.67 38.40
C SER A 434 44.12 23.48 36.92
N ILE A 435 44.26 22.23 36.46
CA ILE A 435 44.51 21.87 35.06
C ILE A 435 43.21 21.31 34.47
N LYS A 436 42.94 21.59 33.19
CA LYS A 436 41.78 21.03 32.50
C LYS A 436 41.88 19.51 32.46
N GLU A 437 40.81 18.81 32.86
CA GLU A 437 40.82 17.35 32.99
C GLU A 437 41.19 16.64 31.68
N TRP A 438 40.74 17.17 30.54
CA TRP A 438 41.07 16.62 29.22
C TRP A 438 42.55 16.79 28.82
N ILE A 439 43.29 17.72 29.45
CA ILE A 439 44.74 17.85 29.27
C ILE A 439 45.48 16.79 30.09
N MET A 440 44.98 16.46 31.28
CA MET A 440 45.57 15.42 32.14
C MET A 440 45.28 14.00 31.62
N TYR A 441 44.10 13.79 31.01
CA TYR A 441 43.64 12.48 30.54
C TYR A 441 43.19 12.50 29.07
N PRO A 442 44.02 12.96 28.12
CA PRO A 442 43.60 13.20 26.73
C PRO A 442 43.13 11.93 26.03
N ASN A 443 43.79 10.80 26.28
CA ASN A 443 43.48 9.53 25.63
C ASN A 443 42.06 9.05 25.95
N THR A 444 41.60 9.21 27.20
CA THR A 444 40.25 8.81 27.61
C THR A 444 39.16 9.57 26.84
N PHE A 445 39.34 10.87 26.64
CA PHE A 445 38.38 11.67 25.87
C PHE A 445 38.43 11.30 24.38
N ILE A 446 39.62 11.21 23.80
CA ILE A 446 39.81 10.88 22.37
C ILE A 446 39.23 9.50 22.04
N GLU A 447 39.47 8.49 22.88
CA GLU A 447 38.92 7.14 22.69
C GLU A 447 37.39 7.13 22.70
N ASN A 448 36.77 7.81 23.67
CA ASN A 448 35.32 7.89 23.78
C ASN A 448 34.69 8.63 22.59
N GLU A 449 35.29 9.74 22.17
CA GLU A 449 34.82 10.52 21.03
C GLU A 449 34.96 9.76 19.71
N ASN A 450 36.05 9.02 19.53
CA ASN A 450 36.25 8.16 18.36
C ASN A 450 35.21 7.05 18.30
N LYS A 451 34.85 6.42 19.43
CA LYS A 451 33.75 5.44 19.50
C LYS A 451 32.42 6.06 19.08
N ILE A 452 32.09 7.25 19.60
CA ILE A 452 30.85 7.96 19.25
C ILE A 452 30.84 8.34 17.76
N LEU A 453 31.95 8.83 17.22
CA LEU A 453 32.07 9.16 15.80
C LEU A 453 31.91 7.94 14.90
N LYS A 454 32.57 6.83 15.24
CA LYS A 454 32.45 5.56 14.51
C LYS A 454 30.98 5.10 14.51
N PHE A 455 30.37 5.00 15.68
CA PHE A 455 28.98 4.60 15.83
C PHE A 455 28.03 5.48 15.00
N LEU A 456 28.15 6.81 15.10
CA LEU A 456 27.32 7.74 14.35
C LEU A 456 27.54 7.64 12.82
N LYS A 457 28.74 7.28 12.36
CA LYS A 457 29.00 6.97 10.94
C LYS A 457 28.32 5.66 10.53
N ASP A 458 28.42 4.61 11.35
CA ASP A 458 27.90 3.27 11.05
C ASP A 458 26.36 3.24 10.99
N ILE A 459 25.69 4.11 11.75
CA ILE A 459 24.24 4.35 11.64
C ILE A 459 23.85 5.42 10.59
N ASN A 460 24.82 5.98 9.84
CA ASN A 460 24.62 7.02 8.83
C ASN A 460 23.95 8.30 9.39
N ALA A 461 24.29 8.68 10.62
CA ALA A 461 23.72 9.85 11.32
C ALA A 461 24.52 11.14 11.07
N ILE A 462 25.72 11.07 10.51
CA ILE A 462 26.54 12.25 10.19
C ILE A 462 26.31 12.68 8.74
N ARG A 463 26.12 13.99 8.53
CA ARG A 463 26.34 14.63 7.23
C ARG A 463 27.69 15.34 7.26
N MET A 464 28.53 15.06 6.26
CA MET A 464 29.82 15.74 6.11
C MET A 464 29.60 17.22 5.79
#